data_AF-A0A0A0D8J3-F1
#
_entry.id   AF-A0A0A0D8J3-F1
#
_cell.length_a   1.000
_cell.length_b   1.000
_cell.length_c   1.000
_cell.angle_alpha   90.00
_cell.angle_beta   90.00
_cell.angle_gamma   90.00
#
_symmetry.space_group_name_H-M   'P 1'
#
loop_
_entity.id
_entity.type
_entity.pdbx_description
1 polymer ?
#
loop_
_entity_poly.entity_id
_entity_poly.type
_entity_poly.pdbx_seq_one_letter_code
_entity_poly.pdbx_strand_id
1 'polypeptide(L)'
;GIRMTNIAGSETLVLEGPGGERRTVPFGGRFRVDHGLAAREALIAGRGIAPTHRWLVDDLLADGRLEEILPGWEPPPVPLSLLIVPERAGIARVRLLVDFLAERIAGIPGIEAPGR
;
A
#
# COMPACT_ATOMS: atom_id res chain seq x y z
N GLY A 1 -7.52 7.31 13.83
CA GLY A 1 -6.59 7.05 12.72
C GLY A 1 -5.36 6.36 13.25
N ILE A 2 -4.93 5.29 12.59
CA ILE A 2 -3.62 4.65 12.76
C ILE A 2 -2.71 5.25 11.70
N ARG A 3 -1.58 5.82 12.11
CA ARG A 3 -0.70 6.59 11.24
C ARG A 3 0.70 5.99 11.19
N MET A 4 1.23 5.88 9.97
CA MET A 4 2.61 5.46 9.72
C MET A 4 3.58 6.61 10.02
N THR A 5 4.58 6.43 10.87
CA THR A 5 5.51 7.51 11.28
C THR A 5 6.75 7.64 10.40
N ASN A 6 7.09 6.61 9.63
CA ASN A 6 8.23 6.59 8.71
C ASN A 6 7.85 6.99 7.27
N ILE A 7 6.65 7.53 7.06
CA ILE A 7 6.19 8.05 5.77
C ILE A 7 6.18 9.59 5.86
N ALA A 8 7.01 10.22 5.04
CA ALA A 8 7.01 11.68 4.92
C ALA A 8 5.63 12.17 4.46
N GLY A 9 5.10 13.21 5.12
CA GLY A 9 3.77 13.73 4.82
C GLY A 9 2.61 12.93 5.43
N SER A 10 2.86 11.92 6.28
CA SER A 10 1.81 11.12 6.93
C SER A 10 0.86 11.90 7.86
N GLU A 11 1.19 13.15 8.18
CA GLU A 11 0.31 14.10 8.88
C GLU A 11 -0.90 14.54 8.03
N THR A 12 -0.88 14.28 6.72
CA THR A 12 -1.97 14.54 5.80
C THR A 12 -2.27 13.30 4.97
N LEU A 13 -3.55 13.16 4.59
CA LEU A 13 -4.00 12.14 3.65
C LEU A 13 -4.42 12.85 2.37
N VAL A 14 -3.73 12.51 1.28
CA VAL A 14 -4.13 12.89 -0.07
C VAL A 14 -5.03 11.78 -0.60
N LEU A 15 -6.21 12.13 -1.09
CA LEU A 15 -7.16 11.22 -1.70
C LEU A 15 -7.53 11.73 -3.08
N GLU A 16 -7.60 10.81 -4.03
CA GLU A 16 -8.11 11.01 -5.38
C GLU A 16 -9.48 10.33 -5.46
N GLY A 17 -10.48 11.10 -5.85
CA GLY A 17 -11.88 10.72 -5.88
C GLY A 17 -12.46 10.69 -7.29
N PRO A 18 -13.78 10.44 -7.41
CA PRO A 18 -14.45 10.38 -8.69
C PRO A 18 -14.26 11.66 -9.52
N GLY A 19 -14.03 11.51 -10.83
CA GLY A 19 -13.83 12.65 -11.73
C GLY A 19 -12.48 13.37 -11.56
N GLY A 20 -11.50 12.74 -10.89
CA GLY A 20 -10.18 13.31 -10.67
C GLY A 20 -10.14 14.35 -9.55
N GLU A 21 -11.16 14.39 -8.69
CA GLU A 21 -11.17 15.28 -7.54
C GLU A 21 -10.04 14.92 -6.59
N ARG A 22 -9.25 15.91 -6.16
CA ARG A 22 -8.17 15.70 -5.20
C ARG A 22 -8.46 16.41 -3.90
N ARG A 23 -8.45 15.67 -2.79
CA ARG A 23 -8.60 16.21 -1.44
C ARG A 23 -7.39 15.92 -0.59
N THR A 24 -6.95 16.93 0.14
CA THR A 24 -5.91 16.79 1.16
C THR A 24 -6.54 17.09 2.50
N VAL A 25 -6.56 16.10 3.40
CA VAL A 25 -7.14 16.23 4.73
C VAL A 25 -6.09 16.01 5.82
N PRO A 26 -6.16 16.72 6.96
CA PRO A 26 -5.30 16.42 8.09
C PRO A 26 -5.52 14.99 8.60
N PHE A 27 -4.44 14.27 8.88
CA PHE A 27 -4.46 12.91 9.40
C PHE A 27 -3.58 12.80 10.66
N GLY A 28 -4.07 13.38 11.75
CA GLY A 28 -3.31 13.51 13.00
C GLY A 28 -3.04 12.19 13.73
N GLY A 29 -3.85 11.14 13.52
CA GLY A 29 -3.66 9.78 14.06
C GLY A 29 -3.40 9.65 15.58
N ARG A 30 -4.29 9.01 16.34
CA ARG A 30 -4.08 8.78 17.79
C ARG A 30 -3.20 7.57 18.09
N PHE A 31 -2.96 6.72 17.10
CA PHE A 31 -2.11 5.54 17.19
C PHE A 31 -1.02 5.64 16.12
N ARG A 32 0.24 5.51 16.53
CA ARG A 32 1.41 5.72 15.68
C ARG A 32 2.22 4.44 15.62
N VAL A 33 2.59 4.04 14.41
CA VAL A 33 3.36 2.82 14.11
C VAL A 33 4.29 3.12 12.94
N ASP A 34 5.38 2.37 12.82
CA ASP A 34 6.33 2.46 11.70
C ASP A 34 6.42 1.15 10.91
N HIS A 35 5.57 0.18 11.21
CA HIS A 35 5.59 -1.14 10.60
C HIS A 35 4.21 -1.56 10.09
N GLY A 36 4.13 -2.03 8.84
CA GLY A 36 2.86 -2.43 8.20
C GLY A 36 2.11 -3.52 8.98
N LEU A 37 2.79 -4.58 9.41
CA LEU A 37 2.16 -5.62 10.24
C LEU A 37 1.62 -5.07 11.58
N ALA A 38 2.29 -4.11 12.21
CA ALA A 38 1.78 -3.48 13.42
C ALA A 38 0.52 -2.62 13.14
N ALA A 39 0.48 -1.95 11.98
CA ALA A 39 -0.72 -1.23 11.52
C ALA A 39 -1.88 -2.20 11.27
N ARG A 40 -1.61 -3.35 10.64
CA ARG A 40 -2.59 -4.42 10.40
C ARG A 40 -3.19 -4.97 11.70
N GLU A 41 -2.35 -5.28 12.69
CA GLU A 41 -2.85 -5.74 14.00
C GLU A 41 -3.63 -4.65 14.73
N ALA A 42 -3.24 -3.39 14.61
CA ALA A 42 -3.99 -2.28 15.17
C ALA A 42 -5.38 -2.11 14.51
N LEU A 43 -5.50 -2.36 13.20
CA LEU A 43 -6.77 -2.38 12.48
C LEU A 43 -7.67 -3.52 13.00
N ILE A 44 -7.12 -4.74 13.10
CA ILE A 44 -7.84 -5.91 13.65
C ILE A 44 -8.32 -5.64 15.08
N ALA A 45 -7.51 -4.97 15.90
CA ALA A 45 -7.84 -4.64 17.28
C ALA A 45 -8.79 -3.42 17.42
N GLY A 46 -9.36 -2.93 16.32
CA GLY A 46 -10.33 -1.83 16.33
C GLY A 46 -9.76 -0.48 16.78
N ARG A 47 -8.45 -0.24 16.58
CA ARG A 47 -7.79 1.00 17.05
C ARG A 47 -8.02 2.21 16.13
N GLY A 48 -8.85 2.05 15.11
CA GLY A 48 -9.35 3.09 14.23
C GLY A 48 -9.12 2.78 12.76
N ILE A 49 -9.14 3.82 11.93
CA ILE A 49 -9.03 3.73 10.46
C ILE A 49 -7.60 4.04 9.99
N ALA A 50 -7.19 3.52 8.84
CA ALA A 50 -5.88 3.81 8.23
C ALA A 50 -5.96 3.72 6.70
N PRO A 51 -5.22 4.54 5.95
CA PRO A 51 -4.81 4.12 4.60
C PRO A 51 -3.93 2.87 4.73
N THR A 52 -4.15 1.88 3.89
CA THR A 52 -3.40 0.63 3.92
C THR A 52 -3.26 0.08 2.51
N HIS A 53 -2.23 -0.71 2.27
CA HIS A 53 -2.11 -1.42 1.01
C HIS A 53 -3.05 -2.62 0.98
N ARG A 54 -3.75 -2.80 -0.15
CA ARG A 54 -4.69 -3.90 -0.33
C ARG A 54 -4.04 -5.27 -0.08
N TRP A 55 -2.84 -5.51 -0.60
CA TRP A 55 -2.10 -6.77 -0.41
C TRP A 55 -1.85 -7.13 1.07
N LEU A 56 -1.87 -6.16 1.98
CA LEU A 56 -1.62 -6.37 3.41
C LEU A 56 -2.88 -6.83 4.16
N VAL A 57 -4.06 -6.51 3.65
CA VAL A 57 -5.34 -6.66 4.37
C VAL A 57 -6.44 -7.33 3.54
N ASP A 58 -6.13 -7.81 2.33
CA ASP A 58 -7.11 -8.41 1.42
C ASP A 58 -7.88 -9.56 2.07
N ASP A 59 -7.19 -10.41 2.84
CA ASP A 59 -7.79 -11.51 3.59
C ASP A 59 -8.78 -11.01 4.66
N LEU A 60 -8.43 -9.92 5.35
CA LEU A 60 -9.29 -9.34 6.38
C LEU A 60 -10.54 -8.67 5.79
N LEU A 61 -10.44 -8.11 4.58
CA LEU A 61 -11.58 -7.58 3.84
C LEU A 61 -12.49 -8.71 3.34
N ALA A 62 -11.89 -9.77 2.78
CA ALA A 62 -12.63 -10.95 2.30
C ALA A 62 -13.39 -11.66 3.43
N ASP A 63 -12.79 -11.74 4.62
CA ASP A 63 -13.38 -12.34 5.81
C ASP A 63 -14.38 -11.41 6.54
N GLY A 64 -14.58 -10.17 6.05
CA GLY A 64 -15.46 -9.18 6.68
C GLY A 64 -14.96 -8.67 8.05
N ARG A 65 -13.67 -8.85 8.35
CA ARG A 65 -13.03 -8.38 9.58
C ARG A 65 -12.62 -6.91 9.48
N LEU A 66 -12.44 -6.42 8.26
CA LEU A 66 -12.28 -5.00 7.93
C LEU A 66 -13.32 -4.59 6.90
N GLU A 67 -13.60 -3.29 6.86
CA GLU A 67 -14.54 -2.68 5.93
C GLU A 67 -13.89 -1.45 5.28
N GLU A 68 -14.15 -1.26 3.99
CA GLU A 68 -13.77 -0.07 3.26
C GLU A 68 -14.76 1.07 3.54
N ILE A 69 -14.25 2.22 4.00
CA ILE A 69 -15.10 3.32 4.53
C ILE A 69 -15.24 4.52 3.59
N LEU A 70 -14.46 4.58 2.51
CA LEU A 70 -14.48 5.68 1.52
C LEU A 70 -14.33 5.12 0.10
N PRO A 71 -15.29 4.30 -0.37
CA PRO A 71 -15.20 3.69 -1.69
C PRO A 71 -15.09 4.74 -2.79
N GLY A 72 -14.16 4.50 -3.72
CA GLY A 72 -13.84 5.42 -4.82
C GLY A 72 -12.96 6.61 -4.44
N TRP A 73 -12.45 6.65 -3.20
CA TRP A 73 -11.43 7.61 -2.77
C TRP A 73 -10.16 6.87 -2.36
N GLU A 74 -9.11 7.03 -3.16
CA GLU A 74 -7.88 6.28 -2.98
C GLU A 74 -6.68 7.22 -2.78
N PRO A 75 -5.71 6.87 -1.93
CA PRO A 75 -4.42 7.54 -1.96
C PRO A 75 -3.75 7.33 -3.32
N PRO A 76 -2.89 8.27 -3.77
CA PRO A 76 -2.11 8.07 -4.97
C PRO A 76 -1.31 6.74 -4.92
N PRO A 77 -1.20 6.01 -6.04
CA PRO A 77 -0.49 4.74 -6.07
C PRO A 77 0.98 4.92 -5.74
N VAL A 78 1.55 3.95 -5.02
CA VAL A 78 2.97 3.94 -4.63
C VAL A 78 3.71 2.92 -5.50
N PRO A 79 4.84 3.29 -6.13
CA PRO A 79 5.57 2.36 -6.97
C PRO A 79 6.23 1.23 -6.17
N LEU A 80 6.18 0.02 -6.71
CA LEU A 80 6.95 -1.13 -6.24
C LEU A 80 8.11 -1.39 -7.20
N SER A 81 9.34 -1.36 -6.69
CA SER A 81 10.56 -1.45 -7.50
C SER A 81 11.47 -2.57 -7.03
N LEU A 82 12.05 -3.31 -7.97
CA LEU A 82 13.19 -4.21 -7.73
C LEU A 82 14.49 -3.43 -7.96
N LEU A 83 15.27 -3.24 -6.89
CA LEU A 83 16.54 -2.54 -6.97
C LEU A 83 17.68 -3.51 -7.24
N ILE A 84 18.40 -3.30 -8.34
CA ILE A 84 19.47 -4.17 -8.80
C ILE A 84 20.71 -3.31 -9.08
N VAL A 85 21.84 -3.73 -8.53
CA VAL A 85 23.14 -3.13 -8.81
C VAL A 85 23.43 -3.25 -10.32
N PRO A 86 23.79 -2.16 -11.04
CA PRO A 86 23.87 -2.15 -12.50
C PRO A 86 24.71 -3.29 -13.10
N GLU A 87 25.85 -3.60 -12.49
CA GLU A 87 26.78 -4.65 -12.92
C GLU A 87 26.16 -6.06 -12.85
N ARG A 88 25.11 -6.23 -12.04
CA ARG A 88 24.41 -7.52 -11.85
C ARG A 88 23.17 -7.66 -12.73
N ALA A 89 22.66 -6.58 -13.31
CA ALA A 89 21.42 -6.59 -14.08
C ALA A 89 21.48 -7.49 -15.33
N GLY A 90 22.66 -7.65 -15.93
CA GLY A 90 22.87 -8.53 -17.09
C GLY A 90 23.03 -10.01 -16.77
N ILE A 91 23.22 -10.39 -15.50
CA ILE A 91 23.49 -11.78 -15.12
C ILE A 91 22.21 -12.61 -15.33
N ALA A 92 22.31 -13.70 -16.10
CA ALA A 92 21.16 -14.52 -16.49
C ALA A 92 20.25 -14.94 -15.32
N ARG A 93 20.82 -15.46 -14.22
CA ARG A 93 20.04 -15.86 -13.03
C ARG A 93 19.32 -14.69 -12.36
N VAL A 94 19.87 -13.47 -12.43
CA VAL A 94 19.24 -12.26 -11.88
C VAL A 94 18.05 -11.88 -12.74
N ARG A 95 18.23 -11.85 -14.06
CA ARG A 95 17.13 -11.60 -15.01
C ARG A 95 15.98 -12.59 -14.84
N LEU A 96 16.29 -13.89 -14.79
CA LEU A 96 15.27 -14.93 -14.57
C LEU A 96 14.51 -14.75 -13.26
N LEU A 97 15.20 -14.37 -12.18
CA LEU A 97 14.53 -14.09 -10.91
C LEU A 97 13.63 -12.85 -10.98
N VAL A 98 14.09 -11.79 -11.65
CA VAL A 98 13.32 -10.56 -11.84
C VAL A 98 12.06 -10.83 -12.64
N ASP A 99 12.18 -11.54 -13.77
CA ASP A 99 11.06 -11.90 -14.63
C ASP A 99 10.04 -12.74 -13.85
N PHE A 100 10.52 -13.75 -13.11
CA PHE A 100 9.69 -14.59 -12.24
C PHE A 100 8.97 -13.78 -11.16
N LEU A 101 9.68 -12.91 -10.43
CA LEU A 101 9.07 -12.10 -9.38
C LEU A 101 8.05 -11.12 -9.96
N ALA A 102 8.36 -10.44 -11.06
CA ALA A 102 7.43 -9.53 -11.71
C ALA A 102 6.13 -10.24 -12.11
N GLU A 103 6.24 -11.44 -12.71
CA GLU A 103 5.08 -12.25 -13.08
C GLU A 103 4.25 -12.67 -11.86
N ARG A 104 4.91 -13.14 -10.79
CA ARG A 104 4.21 -13.62 -9.59
C ARG A 104 3.57 -12.49 -8.78
N ILE A 105 4.27 -11.36 -8.67
CA ILE A 105 3.83 -10.19 -7.90
C ILE A 105 2.64 -9.50 -8.58
N ALA A 106 2.55 -9.50 -9.91
CA ALA A 106 1.41 -8.96 -10.64
C ALA A 106 0.07 -9.67 -10.33
N GLY A 107 0.11 -10.88 -9.75
CA GLY A 107 -1.08 -11.60 -9.30
C GLY A 107 -1.50 -11.30 -7.86
N ILE A 108 -0.79 -10.44 -7.13
CA ILE A 108 -1.10 -10.10 -5.74
C ILE A 108 -2.19 -9.00 -5.70
N PRO A 109 -3.26 -9.15 -4.90
CA PRO A 109 -4.33 -8.16 -4.80
C PRO A 109 -3.84 -6.72 -4.54
N GLY A 110 -4.27 -5.80 -5.39
CA GLY A 110 -3.92 -4.37 -5.34
C GLY A 110 -2.47 -4.06 -5.72
N ILE A 111 -1.79 -4.98 -6.39
CA ILE A 111 -0.63 -4.65 -7.21
C ILE A 111 -1.09 -4.63 -8.66
N GLU A 112 -0.84 -3.51 -9.32
CA GLU A 112 -1.20 -3.31 -10.71
C GLU A 112 0.06 -3.20 -11.56
N ALA A 113 0.00 -3.71 -12.79
CA ALA A 113 1.05 -3.45 -13.75
C ALA A 113 1.09 -1.95 -14.06
N PRO A 114 2.27 -1.32 -14.19
CA PRO A 114 2.34 0.07 -14.55
C PRO A 114 1.57 0.32 -15.85
N GLY A 115 0.71 1.34 -15.85
CA GLY A 115 0.02 1.79 -17.05
C GLY A 115 1.04 2.03 -18.17
N ARG A 116 0.77 1.46 -19.35
CA ARG A 116 1.61 1.65 -20.55
C ARG A 116 1.72 3.10 -20.94
#